data_AF-A0AAV2KP54-F1
#
_entry.id   AF-A0AAV2KP54-F1
#
_cell.length_a   1.000
_cell.length_b   1.000
_cell.length_c   1.000
_cell.angle_alpha   90.00
_cell.angle_beta   90.00
_cell.angle_gamma   90.00
#
_symmetry.space_group_name_H-M   'P 1'
#
loop_
_entity.id
_entity.type
_entity.pdbx_description
1 polymer ?
#
loop_
_entity_poly.entity_id
_entity_poly.type
_entity_poly.pdbx_seq_one_letter_code
_entity_poly.pdbx_strand_id
1 'polypeptide(L)' 'MFNLDKYTPNLLSVFAKKGGAIGAKLKPVLNKQIQNQTIEMRRDNVIRGLMLYLGENEEELFLDCQAHLEDVGRCSAEL' A
#
# COMPACT_ATOMS: atom_id res chain seq x y z
N MET A 1 11.22 -9.21 -3.34
CA MET A 1 9.88 -8.66 -3.06
C MET A 1 8.83 -9.79 -2.91
N PHE A 2 9.03 -10.73 -1.97
CA PHE A 2 8.14 -11.90 -1.76
C PHE A 2 7.29 -11.80 -0.48
N ASN A 3 7.72 -11.01 0.50
CA ASN A 3 7.06 -10.94 1.80
C ASN A 3 5.66 -10.31 1.72
N LEU A 4 5.47 -9.29 0.86
CA LEU A 4 4.16 -8.64 0.71
C LEU A 4 3.10 -9.63 0.23
N ASP A 5 3.44 -10.46 -0.77
CA ASP A 5 2.52 -11.49 -1.27
C ASP A 5 2.24 -12.54 -0.20
N LYS A 6 3.28 -12.99 0.52
CA LYS A 6 3.15 -13.94 1.65
C LYS A 6 2.17 -13.44 2.70
N TYR A 7 2.21 -12.15 3.04
CA TYR A 7 1.35 -11.57 4.08
C TYR A 7 0.02 -11.01 3.55
N THR A 8 -0.16 -10.91 2.22
CA THR A 8 -1.37 -10.36 1.62
C THR A 8 -2.66 -10.98 2.17
N PRO A 9 -2.81 -12.32 2.30
CA PRO A 9 -4.03 -12.89 2.87
C PRO A 9 -4.35 -12.39 4.30
N ASN A 10 -3.33 -12.27 5.15
CA ASN A 10 -3.48 -11.79 6.51
C ASN A 10 -3.83 -10.29 6.54
N LEU A 11 -3.18 -9.49 5.69
CA LEU A 11 -3.47 -8.06 5.55
C LEU A 11 -4.91 -7.82 5.09
N LEU A 12 -5.38 -8.56 4.09
CA LEU A 12 -6.77 -8.50 3.64
C LEU A 12 -7.75 -8.87 4.77
N SER A 13 -7.42 -9.89 5.59
CA SER A 13 -8.23 -10.21 6.76
C SER A 13 -8.27 -9.07 7.79
N VAL A 14 -7.17 -8.37 8.01
CA VAL A 14 -7.12 -7.22 8.93
C VAL A 14 -7.95 -6.07 8.38
N PHE A 15 -7.83 -5.77 7.08
CA PHE A 15 -8.63 -4.73 6.42
C PHE A 15 -10.13 -5.02 6.49
N ALA A 16 -10.53 -6.28 6.27
CA ALA A 16 -11.94 -6.69 6.32
C ALA A 16 -12.56 -6.55 7.72
N LYS A 17 -11.76 -6.63 8.78
CA LYS A 17 -12.21 -6.45 10.17
C LYS A 17 -12.26 -4.97 10.60
N LYS A 18 -11.70 -4.06 9.81
CA LYS A 18 -11.73 -2.62 10.11
C LYS A 18 -13.14 -2.09 9.88
N GLY A 19 -13.73 -1.52 10.94
CA GLY A 19 -15.03 -0.83 10.89
C GLY A 19 -14.90 0.68 10.67
N GLY A 20 -16.04 1.38 10.80
CA GLY A 20 -16.09 2.84 10.73
C GLY A 20 -15.72 3.44 9.37
N ALA A 21 -15.30 4.71 9.38
CA ALA A 21 -14.98 5.45 8.16
C ALA A 21 -13.81 4.82 7.37
N ILE A 22 -12.77 4.33 8.07
CA ILE A 22 -11.63 3.67 7.43
C ILE A 22 -12.05 2.33 6.82
N GLY A 23 -12.87 1.54 7.53
CA GLY A 23 -13.44 0.31 6.99
C GLY A 23 -14.25 0.54 5.71
N ALA A 24 -15.06 1.59 5.69
CA ALA A 24 -15.82 1.99 4.50
C ALA A 24 -14.89 2.34 3.31
N LYS A 25 -13.79 3.04 3.57
CA LYS A 25 -12.75 3.37 2.56
C LYS A 25 -11.95 2.14 2.09
N LEU A 26 -11.82 1.11 2.92
CA LEU A 26 -11.10 -0.14 2.58
C LEU A 26 -11.94 -1.11 1.74
N LYS A 27 -13.28 -1.06 1.79
CA LYS A 27 -14.17 -1.95 1.01
C LYS A 27 -13.85 -2.00 -0.49
N PRO A 28 -13.61 -0.88 -1.20
CA PRO A 28 -13.24 -0.92 -2.62
C PRO A 28 -11.92 -1.67 -2.88
N VAL A 29 -10.93 -1.54 -1.99
CA VAL A 29 -9.64 -2.24 -2.09
C VAL A 29 -9.84 -3.76 -1.97
N LEU A 30 -10.70 -4.18 -1.05
CA LEU A 30 -11.07 -5.59 -0.85
C LEU A 30 -11.85 -6.16 -2.04
N ASN A 31 -12.78 -5.39 -2.61
CA ASN A 31 -13.58 -5.84 -3.75
C ASN A 31 -12.75 -6.02 -5.03
N LYS A 32 -11.71 -5.19 -5.23
CA LYS A 32 -10.80 -5.29 -6.38
C LYS A 32 -9.98 -6.59 -6.38
N GLN A 33 -9.76 -7.21 -5.21
CA GLN A 33 -9.03 -8.49 -5.12
C GLN A 33 -9.78 -9.69 -5.71
N ILE A 34 -11.08 -9.57 -5.96
CA ILE A 34 -11.91 -10.65 -6.53
C ILE A 34 -11.70 -10.77 -8.05
N GLN A 35 -11.05 -9.78 -8.68
CA GLN A 35 -10.79 -9.76 -10.12
C GLN A 35 -9.45 -10.42 -10.46
N ASN A 36 -9.28 -10.90 -11.70
CA ASN A 36 -8.03 -11.47 -12.22
C ASN A 36 -6.91 -10.40 -12.25
N GLN A 37 -6.28 -10.14 -11.10
CA GLN A 37 -5.22 -9.16 -10.95
C GLN A 37 -3.84 -9.78 -11.21
N THR A 38 -2.94 -9.00 -11.80
CA THR A 38 -1.51 -9.35 -11.79
C THR A 38 -0.94 -9.21 -10.38
N ILE A 39 0.24 -9.79 -10.14
CA ILE A 39 0.91 -9.71 -8.83
C ILE A 39 1.21 -8.25 -8.47
N GLU A 40 1.62 -7.44 -9.45
CA GLU A 40 1.92 -6.01 -9.29
C GLU A 40 0.69 -5.23 -8.87
N MET A 41 -0.45 -5.45 -9.54
CA MET A 41 -1.72 -4.82 -9.18
C MET A 41 -2.18 -5.21 -7.77
N ARG A 42 -1.96 -6.48 -7.38
CA ARG A 42 -2.28 -6.93 -6.02
C ARG A 42 -1.44 -6.19 -4.99
N ARG A 43 -0.12 -6.12 -5.20
CA ARG A 43 0.82 -5.44 -4.30
C ARG A 43 0.47 -3.96 -4.15
N ASP A 44 0.21 -3.26 -5.25
CA ASP A 44 -0.21 -1.85 -5.24
C ASP A 44 -1.47 -1.63 -4.38
N ASN A 45 -2.51 -2.44 -4.60
CA ASN A 45 -3.74 -2.36 -3.80
C ASN A 45 -3.50 -2.62 -2.31
N VAL A 46 -2.64 -3.57 -1.95
CA VAL A 46 -2.31 -3.88 -0.55
C VAL A 46 -1.58 -2.70 0.10
N ILE A 47 -0.63 -2.07 -0.61
CA ILE A 47 0.11 -0.90 -0.10
C ILE A 47 -0.84 0.28 0.12
N ARG A 48 -1.71 0.59 -0.84
CA ARG A 48 -2.76 1.61 -0.69
C ARG A 48 -3.70 1.30 0.49
N GLY A 49 -4.05 0.03 0.68
CA GLY A 49 -4.82 -0.43 1.84
C GLY A 49 -4.09 -0.19 3.17
N LEU A 50 -2.77 -0.38 3.21
CA LEU A 50 -1.96 -0.11 4.40
C LEU A 50 -1.97 1.37 4.77
N MET A 51 -1.73 2.27 3.80
CA MET A 51 -1.77 3.72 4.02
C MET A 51 -3.11 4.15 4.62
N LEU A 52 -4.22 3.71 4.00
CA LEU A 52 -5.57 3.98 4.50
C LEU A 52 -5.81 3.42 5.91
N TYR A 53 -5.31 2.22 6.19
CA TYR A 53 -5.50 1.57 7.49
C TYR A 53 -4.77 2.31 8.62
N LEU A 54 -3.58 2.84 8.33
CA LEU A 54 -2.75 3.64 9.24
C LEU A 54 -3.22 5.10 9.35
N GLY A 55 -4.08 5.55 8.44
CA GLY A 55 -4.59 6.92 8.42
C GLY A 55 -3.64 7.90 7.73
N GLU A 56 -2.71 7.39 6.92
CA GLU A 56 -1.77 8.22 6.16
C GLU A 56 -2.42 8.79 4.91
N ASN A 57 -1.93 9.96 4.49
CA ASN A 57 -2.31 10.58 3.23
C ASN A 57 -1.46 9.99 2.10
N GLU A 58 -2.13 9.43 1.10
CA GLU A 58 -1.49 8.79 -0.05
C GLU A 58 -0.59 9.77 -0.84
N GLU A 59 -1.06 11.00 -1.07
CA GLU A 59 -0.32 12.00 -1.87
C GLU A 59 0.92 12.48 -1.13
N GLU A 60 0.79 12.78 0.17
CA GLU A 60 1.92 13.20 1.02
C GLU A 60 2.97 12.08 1.11
N LEU A 61 2.54 10.84 1.35
CA LEU A 61 3.45 9.71 1.50
C LEU A 61 4.22 9.41 0.21
N PHE A 62 3.58 9.53 -0.96
CA PHE A 62 4.26 9.35 -2.23
C PHE A 62 5.27 10.46 -2.51
N LEU A 63 4.93 11.72 -2.19
CA LEU A 63 5.85 12.85 -2.29
C LEU A 63 7.07 12.66 -1.38
N ASP A 64 6.86 12.25 -0.13
CA ASP A 64 7.93 11.97 0.82
C ASP A 64 8.84 10.84 0.33
N CYS A 65 8.26 9.74 -0.16
CA CYS A 65 9.02 8.63 -0.74
C CYS A 65 9.84 9.09 -1.96
N GLN A 66 9.26 9.94 -2.82
CA GLN A 66 9.97 10.47 -3.97
C GLN A 66 11.14 11.39 -3.55
N ALA A 67 10.90 12.32 -2.63
CA ALA A 67 11.94 13.21 -2.11
C ALA A 67 13.10 12.42 -1.47
N HIS A 68 12.79 11.36 -0.72
CA HIS A 68 13.81 10.48 -0.15
C HIS A 68 14.58 9.67 -1.21
N LEU A 69 13.96 9.29 -2.32
CA LEU A 69 14.66 8.63 -3.42
C LEU A 69 15.59 9.59 -4.16
N GLU A 70 15.22 10.86 -4.28
CA GLU A 70 16.05 11.91 -4.86
C GLU A 70 17.27 12.23 -3.95
N ASP A 71 17.09 12.20 -2.63
CA ASP A 71 18.19 12.35 -1.66
C ASP A 71 19.14 11.13 -1.65
N VAL A 72 18.62 9.91 -1.76
CA VAL A 72 19.45 8.68 -1.87
C VAL A 72 20.20 8.65 -3.21
N GLY A 73 19.57 9.13 -4.28
CA GLY A 73 20.21 9.31 -5.59
C GLY A 73 21.35 10.33 -5.55
N ARG A 74 21.17 11.43 -4.80
CA ARG A 74 22.23 12.42 -4.58
C ARG A 74 23.39 11.85 -3.75
N CYS A 75 23.11 11.09 -2.70
CA CYS A 75 24.15 10.44 -1.88
C CYS A 75 24.95 9.38 -2.67
N SER A 76 24.35 8.77 -3.70
CA SER A 76 25.01 7.79 -4.57
C SER A 76 25.83 8.41 -5.72
N ALA A 77 25.63 9.70 -6.02
CA ALA A 77 26.33 10.43 -7.09
C ALA A 77 27.60 11.17 -6.59
N GLU A 78 27.87 11.13 -5.29
CA GLU A 78 29.03 11.77 -4.64
C GLU A 78 30.15 10.79 -4.24
N LEU A 79 30.13 9.54 -4.73
CA LEU A 79 31.17 8.52 -4.54
C LEU A 79 31.84 8.09 -5.84
#